data_AF-A0A967SAI7-F1
#
_entry.id   AF-A0A967SAI7-F1
#
_cell.length_a   1.000
_cell.length_b   1.000
_cell.length_c   1.000
_cell.angle_alpha   90.00
_cell.angle_beta   90.00
_cell.angle_gamma   90.00
#
_symmetry.space_group_name_H-M   'P 1'
#
loop_
_entity.id
_entity.type
_entity.pdbx_description
1 polymer ?
#
loop_
_entity_poly.entity_id
_entity_poly.type
_entity_poly.pdbx_seq_one_letter_code
_entity_poly.pdbx_strand_id
1 'polypeptide(L)'
;AGSGSKGRRPSMVRVELVRRIDRPIDDVFERLVDIDGYPEWLPQGRLFVTCFQVTDGPVDIGTEYVDRTRLGPVRGEVVELERPTRVVFRYTARLFGRTAMEGYPGYTLVPV
;
A
#
# COMPACT_ATOMS: atom_id res chain seq x y z
N ALA A 1 -13.65 -42.78 -4.09
CA ALA A 1 -12.57 -42.18 -4.89
C ALA A 1 -12.80 -40.66 -4.93
N GLY A 2 -11.77 -39.88 -4.60
CA GLY A 2 -11.88 -38.47 -4.20
C GLY A 2 -12.29 -37.50 -5.32
N SER A 3 -13.25 -36.63 -5.00
CA SER A 3 -13.53 -35.42 -5.78
C SER A 3 -12.59 -34.32 -5.30
N GLY A 4 -11.52 -34.08 -6.06
CA GLY A 4 -10.54 -33.04 -5.80
C GLY A 4 -11.19 -31.66 -5.87
N SER A 5 -11.12 -30.90 -4.77
CA SER A 5 -11.49 -29.49 -4.79
C SER A 5 -10.56 -28.75 -5.74
N LYS A 6 -11.13 -28.22 -6.82
CA LYS A 6 -10.42 -27.40 -7.80
C LYS A 6 -10.08 -26.08 -7.11
N GLY A 7 -8.89 -25.99 -6.51
CA GLY A 7 -8.41 -24.78 -5.84
C GLY A 7 -8.53 -23.59 -6.79
N ARG A 8 -9.35 -22.59 -6.42
CA ARG A 8 -9.52 -21.36 -7.20
C ARG A 8 -8.17 -20.66 -7.25
N ARG A 9 -7.56 -20.58 -8.43
CA ARG A 9 -6.34 -19.78 -8.63
C ARG A 9 -6.65 -18.33 -8.22
N PRO A 10 -5.77 -17.64 -7.49
CA PRO A 10 -5.97 -16.24 -7.19
C PRO A 10 -6.08 -15.46 -8.52
N SER A 11 -7.18 -14.75 -8.70
CA SER A 11 -7.38 -13.88 -9.86
C SER A 11 -6.66 -12.56 -9.60
N MET A 12 -5.69 -12.23 -10.45
CA MET A 12 -5.02 -10.94 -10.40
C MET A 12 -5.94 -9.86 -10.96
N VAL A 13 -6.06 -8.75 -10.25
CA VAL A 13 -6.69 -7.52 -10.74
C VAL A 13 -5.62 -6.44 -10.79
N ARG A 14 -5.43 -5.83 -11.96
CA ARG A 14 -4.52 -4.69 -12.16
C ARG A 14 -5.36 -3.46 -12.48
N VAL A 15 -5.09 -2.37 -11.77
CA VAL A 15 -5.72 -1.07 -11.98
C VAL A 15 -4.61 -0.05 -12.09
N GLU A 16 -4.69 0.81 -13.10
CA GLU A 16 -3.75 1.91 -13.31
C GLU A 16 -4.53 3.21 -13.39
N LEU A 17 -4.04 4.23 -12.69
CA LEU A 17 -4.60 5.58 -12.71
C LEU A 17 -3.47 6.57 -12.94
N VAL A 18 -3.73 7.59 -13.76
CA VAL A 18 -2.81 8.68 -14.01
C VAL A 18 -3.49 9.98 -13.63
N ARG A 19 -2.77 10.84 -12.90
CA ARG A 19 -3.26 12.15 -12.48
C ARG A 19 -2.12 13.16 -12.49
N ARG A 20 -2.40 14.37 -12.98
CA ARG A 20 -1.52 15.53 -12.82
C ARG A 20 -1.76 16.19 -11.47
N ILE A 21 -0.67 16.50 -10.77
CA ILE A 21 -0.67 17.26 -9.52
C ILE A 21 0.21 18.49 -9.76
N ASP A 22 -0.35 19.69 -9.59
CA ASP A 22 0.36 20.95 -9.81
C ASP A 22 1.23 21.32 -8.60
N ARG A 23 2.22 20.47 -8.31
CA ARG A 23 3.23 20.61 -7.24
C ARG A 23 4.59 20.08 -7.71
N PRO A 24 5.71 20.56 -7.14
CA PRO A 24 7.03 19.96 -7.34
C PRO A 24 7.02 18.46 -7.07
N ILE A 25 7.81 17.69 -7.84
CA ILE A 25 7.87 16.24 -7.71
C ILE A 25 8.32 15.81 -6.31
N ASP A 26 9.28 16.51 -5.73
CA ASP A 26 9.80 16.22 -4.39
C ASP A 26 8.71 16.38 -3.32
N ASP A 27 7.91 17.45 -3.38
CA ASP A 27 6.81 17.67 -2.44
C ASP A 27 5.76 16.54 -2.50
N VAL A 28 5.45 16.08 -3.72
CA VAL A 28 4.52 14.97 -3.91
C VAL A 28 5.13 13.67 -3.40
N PHE A 29 6.41 13.44 -3.69
CA PHE A 29 7.11 12.24 -3.27
C PHE A 29 7.24 12.15 -1.75
N GLU A 30 7.68 13.22 -1.08
CA GLU A 30 7.77 13.27 0.38
C GLU A 30 6.40 13.00 1.02
N ARG A 31 5.31 13.49 0.43
CA ARG A 31 3.96 13.15 0.89
C ARG A 31 3.60 11.68 0.72
N LEU A 32 4.04 11.04 -0.36
CA LEU A 32 3.79 9.62 -0.60
C LEU A 32 4.60 8.72 0.34
N VAL A 33 5.76 9.16 0.82
CA VAL A 33 6.59 8.38 1.75
C VAL A 33 6.44 8.82 3.21
N ASP A 34 5.56 9.79 3.51
CA ASP A 34 5.18 10.16 4.86
C ASP A 34 4.00 9.30 5.35
N ILE A 35 4.31 8.03 5.70
CA ILE A 35 3.32 7.02 6.08
C ILE A 35 2.48 7.47 7.28
N ASP A 36 3.10 8.06 8.30
CA ASP A 36 2.40 8.55 9.50
C ASP A 36 1.49 9.74 9.20
N GLY A 37 1.80 10.53 8.17
CA GLY A 37 0.96 11.64 7.68
C GLY A 37 -0.24 11.21 6.84
N TYR A 38 -0.36 9.93 6.45
CA TYR A 38 -1.47 9.44 5.63
C TYR A 38 -2.88 9.76 6.15
N PRO A 39 -3.18 9.68 7.46
CA PRO A 39 -4.50 10.01 8.00
C PRO A 39 -4.97 11.44 7.69
N GLU A 40 -4.06 12.35 7.40
CA GLU A 40 -4.36 13.77 7.14
C GLU A 40 -4.94 14.01 5.73
N TRP A 41 -4.61 13.17 4.76
CA TRP A 41 -4.95 13.41 3.35
C TRP A 41 -5.60 12.22 2.65
N LEU A 42 -5.42 10.98 3.16
CA LEU A 42 -6.20 9.86 2.67
C LEU A 42 -7.66 10.04 3.11
N PRO A 43 -8.61 9.95 2.17
CA PRO A 43 -10.01 10.08 2.51
C PRO A 43 -10.40 8.99 3.51
N GLN A 44 -11.00 9.41 4.62
CA GLN A 44 -11.61 8.53 5.62
C GLN A 44 -12.80 7.80 4.99
N GLY A 45 -12.49 6.71 4.28
CA GLY A 45 -13.45 5.92 3.52
C GLY A 45 -14.24 4.96 4.41
N ARG A 46 -14.95 4.02 3.77
CA ARG A 46 -15.66 2.96 4.51
C ARG A 46 -14.71 1.94 5.16
N LEU A 47 -13.50 1.80 4.64
CA LEU A 47 -12.55 0.76 5.05
C LEU A 47 -11.33 1.32 5.79
N PHE A 48 -10.68 2.36 5.27
CA PHE A 48 -9.53 3.01 5.91
C PHE A 48 -9.93 3.75 7.19
N VAL A 49 -9.13 3.61 8.24
CA VAL A 49 -9.29 4.35 9.50
C VAL A 49 -8.02 5.17 9.80
N THR A 50 -6.85 4.53 9.81
CA THR A 50 -5.56 5.20 10.00
C THR A 50 -4.43 4.34 9.46
N CYS A 51 -3.26 4.94 9.24
CA CYS A 51 -2.01 4.30 8.86
C CYS A 51 -0.92 4.79 9.81
N PHE A 52 0.05 3.94 10.13
CA PHE A 52 1.25 4.35 10.83
C PHE A 52 2.42 3.40 10.53
N GLN A 53 3.63 3.94 10.57
CA GLN A 53 4.88 3.22 10.45
C GLN A 53 5.16 2.42 11.73
N VAL A 54 5.75 1.24 11.59
CA VAL A 54 6.13 0.36 12.71
C VAL A 54 7.64 0.29 12.87
N THR A 55 8.39 0.34 11.78
CA THR A 55 9.86 0.39 11.81
C THR A 55 10.32 1.78 12.26
N ASP A 56 11.38 1.88 13.04
CA ASP A 56 11.96 3.19 13.39
C ASP A 56 12.77 3.79 12.24
N GLY A 57 12.84 5.12 12.18
CA GLY A 57 13.68 5.87 11.24
C GLY A 57 12.97 6.33 9.96
N PRO A 58 13.70 6.92 9.01
CA PRO A 58 13.14 7.35 7.74
C PRO A 58 12.58 6.19 6.91
N VAL A 59 11.59 6.47 6.05
CA VAL A 59 11.07 5.47 5.11
C VAL A 59 12.13 5.06 4.10
N ASP A 60 12.40 3.76 4.06
CA ASP A 60 13.29 3.06 3.14
C ASP A 60 12.70 1.68 2.75
N ILE A 61 13.37 0.95 1.86
CA ILE A 61 13.04 -0.45 1.55
C ILE A 61 13.09 -1.28 2.84
N GLY A 62 12.06 -2.07 3.08
CA GLY A 62 11.88 -2.88 4.29
C GLY A 62 11.17 -2.16 5.43
N THR A 63 10.84 -0.86 5.29
CA THR A 63 10.00 -0.17 6.27
C THR A 63 8.62 -0.84 6.35
N GLU A 64 8.27 -1.32 7.54
CA GLU A 64 6.97 -1.92 7.84
C GLU A 64 5.97 -0.87 8.32
N TYR A 65 4.71 -1.04 7.94
CA TYR A 65 3.60 -0.18 8.34
C TYR A 65 2.33 -0.99 8.60
N VAL A 66 1.38 -0.36 9.29
CA VAL A 66 0.07 -0.93 9.58
C VAL A 66 -1.04 0.01 9.15
N ASP A 67 -1.88 -0.45 8.22
CA ASP A 67 -3.19 0.13 7.99
C ASP A 67 -4.18 -0.46 8.99
N ARG A 68 -4.78 0.39 9.82
CA ARG A 68 -5.99 0.00 10.55
C ARG A 68 -7.19 0.20 9.65
N THR A 69 -7.85 -0.91 9.33
CA THR A 69 -9.10 -0.91 8.57
C THR A 69 -10.26 -1.38 9.45
N ARG A 70 -11.50 -1.12 9.03
CA ARG A 70 -12.68 -1.66 9.70
C ARG A 70 -12.82 -3.18 9.63
N LEU A 71 -12.01 -3.86 8.80
CA LEU A 71 -11.97 -5.32 8.69
C LEU A 71 -10.79 -5.94 9.48
N GLY A 72 -10.03 -5.11 10.20
CA GLY A 72 -8.85 -5.52 10.94
C GLY A 72 -7.57 -4.83 10.43
N PRO A 73 -6.45 -4.99 11.14
CA PRO A 73 -5.18 -4.44 10.71
C PRO A 73 -4.65 -5.17 9.47
N VAL A 74 -4.10 -4.41 8.54
CA VAL A 74 -3.39 -4.90 7.36
C VAL A 74 -1.94 -4.46 7.53
N ARG A 75 -1.01 -5.42 7.44
CA ARG A 75 0.42 -5.14 7.49
C ARG A 75 0.96 -4.99 6.08
N GLY A 76 1.82 -4.00 5.90
CA GLY A 76 2.55 -3.81 4.67
C GLY A 76 4.00 -3.43 4.91
N GLU A 77 4.71 -3.36 3.80
CA GLU A 77 6.15 -3.12 3.71
C GLU A 77 6.45 -2.32 2.44
N VAL A 78 7.42 -1.41 2.50
CA VAL A 78 8.00 -0.79 1.31
C VAL A 78 8.94 -1.77 0.63
N VAL A 79 8.66 -2.15 -0.62
CA VAL A 79 9.44 -3.18 -1.35
C VAL A 79 10.26 -2.60 -2.51
N GLU A 80 9.94 -1.40 -2.98
CA GLU A 80 10.74 -0.64 -3.93
C GLU A 80 10.75 0.83 -3.53
N LEU A 81 11.90 1.49 -3.59
CA LEU A 81 12.03 2.92 -3.34
C LEU A 81 13.15 3.50 -4.22
N GLU A 82 12.81 4.51 -5.02
CA GLU A 82 13.74 5.33 -5.79
C GLU A 82 13.28 6.78 -5.66
N ARG A 83 13.96 7.58 -4.84
CA ARG A 83 13.57 8.98 -4.65
C ARG A 83 13.98 9.83 -5.86
N PRO A 84 13.15 10.76 -6.37
CA PRO A 84 11.75 11.07 -6.00
C PRO A 84 10.73 10.45 -6.98
N THR A 85 11.05 9.35 -7.67
CA THR A 85 10.30 8.89 -8.85
C THR A 85 9.46 7.64 -8.60
N ARG A 86 9.80 6.80 -7.62
CA ARG A 86 9.19 5.48 -7.44
C ARG A 86 9.07 5.08 -5.99
N VAL A 87 7.89 4.57 -5.63
CA VAL A 87 7.69 3.80 -4.39
C VAL A 87 6.69 2.67 -4.65
N VAL A 88 6.93 1.49 -4.09
CA VAL A 88 5.99 0.37 -4.04
C VAL A 88 5.85 -0.12 -2.63
N PHE A 89 4.60 -0.34 -2.24
CA PHE A 89 4.28 -1.07 -1.04
C PHE A 89 3.79 -2.46 -1.41
N ARG A 90 4.01 -3.42 -0.53
CA ARG A 90 3.35 -4.71 -0.51
C ARG A 90 2.53 -4.80 0.75
N TYR A 91 1.29 -5.23 0.67
CA TYR A 91 0.51 -5.57 1.87
C TYR A 91 -0.14 -6.93 1.76
N THR A 92 -0.39 -7.55 2.93
CA THR A 92 -1.15 -8.79 3.03
C THR A 92 -2.35 -8.60 3.94
N ALA A 93 -3.55 -8.65 3.38
CA ALA A 93 -4.79 -8.67 4.15
C ALA A 93 -5.14 -10.12 4.53
N ARG A 94 -5.35 -10.35 5.83
CA ARG A 94 -5.72 -11.66 6.37
C ARG A 94 -7.15 -11.64 6.88
N LEU A 95 -7.91 -12.68 6.54
CA LEU A 95 -9.25 -12.92 7.05
C LEU A 95 -9.28 -14.29 7.74
N PHE A 96 -9.70 -14.33 9.00
CA PHE A 96 -9.70 -15.54 9.83
C PHE A 96 -8.35 -16.30 9.81
N GLY A 97 -7.23 -15.56 9.88
CA GLY A 97 -5.87 -16.12 9.89
C GLY A 97 -5.32 -16.54 8.52
N ARG A 98 -6.15 -16.56 7.47
CA ARG A 98 -5.74 -16.93 6.11
C ARG A 98 -5.50 -15.69 5.25
N THR A 99 -4.52 -15.73 4.37
CA THR A 99 -4.32 -14.67 3.37
C THR A 99 -5.54 -14.59 2.47
N ALA A 100 -6.23 -13.45 2.51
CA ALA A 100 -7.40 -13.18 1.68
C ALA A 100 -7.00 -12.41 0.41
N MET A 101 -6.07 -11.46 0.56
CA MET A 101 -5.59 -10.60 -0.52
C MET A 101 -4.14 -10.21 -0.26
N GLU A 102 -3.40 -10.10 -1.35
CA GLU A 102 -2.10 -9.43 -1.41
C GLU A 102 -2.22 -8.31 -2.43
N GLY A 103 -1.59 -7.16 -2.15
CA GLY A 103 -1.64 -5.99 -3.01
C GLY A 103 -0.28 -5.33 -3.13
N TYR A 104 -0.02 -4.76 -4.31
CA TYR A 104 1.22 -4.07 -4.66
C TYR A 104 0.92 -2.63 -5.14
N PRO A 105 0.37 -1.74 -4.29
CA PRO A 105 0.16 -0.36 -4.69
C PRO A 105 1.52 0.31 -4.94
N GLY A 106 1.67 0.86 -6.15
CA GLY A 106 2.89 1.52 -6.58
C GLY A 106 2.58 2.87 -7.18
N TYR A 107 3.44 3.83 -6.91
CA TYR A 107 3.40 5.16 -7.48
C TYR A 107 4.64 5.37 -8.34
N THR A 108 4.44 5.99 -9.49
CA THR A 108 5.51 6.47 -10.36
C THR A 108 5.24 7.93 -10.64
N LEU A 109 6.21 8.79 -10.33
CA LEU A 109 6.14 10.22 -10.58
C LEU A 109 7.03 10.57 -11.76
N VAL A 110 6.49 11.41 -12.65
CA VAL A 110 7.23 12.00 -13.75
C VAL A 110 7.15 13.52 -13.63
N PRO A 111 8.26 14.25 -13.87
CA PRO A 111 8.21 15.70 -13.95
C PRO A 111 7.22 16.15 -15.02
N VAL A 112 6.52 17.24 -14.74
CA VAL A 112 5.46 17.81 -15.59
C VAL A 112 5.85 19.13 -16.23
#